data_AF-A0A9E0XG20-F1
#
_entry.id   AF-A0A9E0XG20-F1
#
_cell.length_a   1.000
_cell.length_b   1.000
_cell.length_c   1.000
_cell.angle_alpha   90.00
_cell.angle_beta   90.00
_cell.angle_gamma   90.00
#
_symmetry.space_group_name_H-M   'P 1'
#
loop_
_entity.id
_entity.type
_entity.pdbx_description
1 polymer ?
#
loop_
_entity_poly.entity_id
_entity_poly.type
_entity_poly.pdbx_seq_one_letter_code
_entity_poly.pdbx_strand_id
1 'polypeptide(L)'
;MKRKLGLFLLIIALGYAGWIFFSNNSHPLLDRKTQAQMAPYLLPQNHPLKPQLDSIFSRQRALENPKALREAGFDIVIAMPHSFIIVARHPSMPGYIFKLYLDSETRRKNNISPTEWLIRRCQGAAKIRKIIKKEKIKHFVVPDKWLYVLPLSPASHELDPKPVLLVETDMNLESHPLTALAWKTAIEPEHLQELYAIIKKGVGSIHVVSNIPYTKEGKFAFIDTENIHQPLKLKKVKKYLSPDMQLFWDRLIE
;
A
#
# COMPACT_ATOMS: atom_id res chain seq x y z
N MET A 1 -33.26 -22.90 -14.07
CA MET A 1 -31.81 -22.72 -14.34
C MET A 1 -31.44 -21.45 -15.16
N LYS A 2 -32.37 -20.53 -15.46
CA LYS A 2 -32.11 -19.33 -16.31
C LYS A 2 -31.84 -18.01 -15.57
N ARG A 3 -31.93 -17.98 -14.22
CA ARG A 3 -31.76 -16.74 -13.42
C ARG A 3 -30.34 -16.44 -12.94
N LYS A 4 -29.38 -17.37 -13.10
CA LYS A 4 -27.98 -17.18 -12.66
C LYS A 4 -27.05 -16.60 -13.74
N LEU A 5 -27.48 -16.54 -15.00
CA LEU A 5 -26.65 -16.04 -16.10
C LEU A 5 -26.64 -14.50 -16.20
N GLY A 6 -27.73 -13.84 -15.80
CA GLY A 6 -27.84 -12.37 -15.84
C GLY A 6 -26.98 -11.63 -14.82
N LEU A 7 -26.74 -12.23 -13.65
CA LEU A 7 -25.89 -11.62 -12.61
C LEU A 7 -24.39 -11.69 -12.97
N PHE A 8 -23.99 -12.69 -13.75
CA PHE A 8 -22.59 -12.86 -14.17
C PHE A 8 -22.19 -11.88 -15.29
N LEU A 9 -23.13 -11.52 -16.17
CA LEU A 9 -22.91 -10.53 -17.23
C LEU A 9 -22.84 -9.08 -16.68
N LEU A 10 -23.58 -8.78 -15.62
CA LEU A 10 -23.58 -7.44 -14.99
C LEU A 10 -22.24 -7.10 -14.30
N ILE A 11 -21.57 -8.11 -13.71
CA ILE A 11 -20.26 -7.93 -13.05
C ILE A 11 -19.14 -7.72 -14.08
N ILE A 12 -19.22 -8.35 -15.25
CA ILE A 12 -18.26 -8.14 -16.35
C ILE A 12 -18.43 -6.74 -16.95
N ALA A 13 -19.68 -6.26 -17.09
CA ALA A 13 -19.96 -4.93 -17.61
C ALA A 13 -19.45 -3.79 -16.70
N LEU A 14 -19.53 -3.94 -15.38
CA LEU A 14 -19.01 -2.93 -14.42
C LEU A 14 -17.47 -2.90 -14.39
N GLY A 15 -16.80 -4.03 -14.62
CA GLY A 15 -15.34 -4.07 -14.83
C GLY A 15 -14.89 -3.41 -16.14
N TYR A 16 -15.70 -3.52 -17.20
CA TYR A 16 -15.41 -2.90 -18.50
C TYR A 16 -15.71 -1.40 -18.55
N ALA A 17 -16.72 -0.90 -17.83
CA ALA A 17 -17.05 0.52 -17.80
C ALA A 17 -15.91 1.38 -17.19
N GLY A 18 -15.19 0.84 -16.20
CA GLY A 18 -13.97 1.48 -15.69
C GLY A 18 -12.80 1.48 -16.68
N TRP A 19 -12.79 0.54 -17.63
CA TRP A 19 -11.76 0.42 -18.68
C TRP A 19 -11.99 1.42 -19.82
N ILE A 20 -13.25 1.64 -20.22
CA ILE A 20 -13.62 2.52 -21.35
C ILE A 20 -13.37 4.01 -21.03
N PHE A 21 -13.49 4.45 -19.78
CA PHE A 21 -13.19 5.85 -19.41
C PHE A 21 -11.69 6.16 -19.32
N PHE A 22 -10.84 5.16 -19.08
CA PHE A 22 -9.37 5.32 -19.08
C PHE A 22 -8.73 5.13 -20.46
N SER A 23 -9.41 4.47 -21.41
CA SER A 23 -8.79 4.13 -22.70
C SER A 23 -8.67 5.30 -23.68
N ASN A 24 -9.43 6.38 -23.51
CA ASN A 24 -9.41 7.52 -24.44
C ASN A 24 -8.70 8.79 -23.92
N ASN A 25 -8.34 8.86 -22.64
CA ASN A 25 -7.66 10.02 -22.05
C ASN A 25 -6.39 9.57 -21.32
N SER A 26 -5.30 9.41 -22.08
CA SER A 26 -3.98 9.18 -21.50
C SER A 26 -3.58 10.38 -20.65
N HIS A 27 -3.32 10.16 -19.36
CA HIS A 27 -2.77 11.21 -18.50
C HIS A 27 -1.37 11.59 -19.04
N PRO A 28 -1.10 12.85 -19.42
CA PRO A 28 0.12 13.25 -20.13
C PRO A 28 1.42 12.96 -19.38
N LEU A 29 1.38 12.90 -18.04
CA LEU A 29 2.53 12.57 -17.19
C LEU A 29 2.75 11.05 -17.00
N LEU A 30 1.93 10.19 -17.59
CA LEU A 30 2.00 8.74 -17.43
C LEU A 30 2.14 8.07 -18.79
N ASP A 31 3.21 7.31 -18.99
CA ASP A 31 3.32 6.49 -20.20
C ASP A 31 2.30 5.33 -20.19
N ARG A 32 2.05 4.75 -21.37
CA ARG A 32 1.04 3.69 -21.56
C ARG A 32 1.33 2.43 -20.74
N LYS A 33 2.59 2.08 -20.53
CA LYS A 33 3.00 0.90 -19.74
C LYS A 33 2.68 1.14 -18.27
N THR A 34 3.02 2.31 -17.75
CA THR A 34 2.71 2.73 -16.37
C THR A 34 1.21 2.72 -16.14
N GLN A 35 0.41 3.31 -17.04
CA GLN A 35 -1.05 3.28 -16.95
C GLN A 35 -1.61 1.85 -16.93
N ALA A 36 -1.12 0.97 -17.80
CA ALA A 36 -1.54 -0.44 -17.82
C ALA A 36 -1.22 -1.18 -16.51
N GLN A 37 -0.07 -0.89 -15.90
CA GLN A 37 0.31 -1.47 -14.60
C GLN A 37 -0.53 -0.93 -13.43
N MET A 38 -0.98 0.34 -13.52
CA MET A 38 -1.82 0.97 -12.51
C MET A 38 -3.27 0.52 -12.58
N ALA A 39 -3.79 0.23 -13.78
CA ALA A 39 -5.21 0.01 -14.03
C ALA A 39 -5.92 -0.93 -13.03
N PRO A 40 -5.34 -2.08 -12.59
CA PRO A 40 -5.99 -2.97 -11.64
C PRO A 40 -6.11 -2.41 -10.21
N TYR A 41 -5.42 -1.32 -9.91
CA TYR A 41 -5.27 -0.73 -8.58
C TYR A 41 -5.84 0.68 -8.49
N LEU A 42 -6.47 1.19 -9.55
CA LEU A 42 -7.07 2.52 -9.52
C LEU A 42 -8.17 2.61 -8.45
N LEU A 43 -8.26 3.76 -7.79
CA LEU A 43 -9.33 4.05 -6.85
C LEU A 43 -10.68 3.99 -7.60
N PRO A 44 -11.63 3.12 -7.19
CA PRO A 44 -12.92 3.00 -7.87
C PRO A 44 -13.70 4.32 -7.87
N GLN A 45 -14.48 4.58 -8.92
CA GLN A 45 -15.29 5.79 -9.02
C GLN A 45 -16.36 5.89 -7.92
N ASN A 46 -16.88 4.75 -7.47
CA ASN A 46 -17.84 4.66 -6.38
C ASN A 46 -17.17 4.53 -4.99
N HIS A 47 -15.85 4.71 -4.89
CA HIS A 47 -15.17 4.66 -3.60
C HIS A 47 -15.58 5.86 -2.74
N PRO A 48 -15.87 5.69 -1.42
CA PRO A 48 -16.39 6.77 -0.57
C PRO A 48 -15.47 8.00 -0.50
N LEU A 49 -14.15 7.81 -0.60
CA LEU A 49 -13.19 8.90 -0.61
C LEU A 49 -13.10 9.67 -1.94
N LYS A 50 -13.60 9.12 -3.05
CA LYS A 50 -13.38 9.70 -4.39
C LYS A 50 -13.87 11.14 -4.49
N PRO A 51 -15.09 11.50 -4.05
CA PRO A 51 -15.57 12.89 -4.11
C PRO A 51 -14.75 13.86 -3.26
N GLN A 52 -14.29 13.42 -2.09
CA GLN A 52 -13.48 14.26 -1.18
C GLN A 52 -12.10 14.52 -1.78
N LEU A 53 -11.43 13.49 -2.32
CA LEU A 53 -10.15 13.64 -3.00
C LEU A 53 -10.30 14.54 -4.23
N ASP A 54 -11.33 14.33 -5.05
CA ASP A 54 -11.60 15.19 -6.19
C ASP A 54 -11.80 16.64 -5.77
N SER A 55 -12.56 16.89 -4.70
CA SER A 55 -12.76 18.25 -4.17
C SER A 55 -11.48 18.91 -3.69
N ILE A 56 -10.55 18.16 -3.09
CA ILE A 56 -9.28 18.71 -2.59
C ILE A 56 -8.35 19.01 -3.78
N PHE A 57 -8.11 18.01 -4.63
CA PHE A 57 -7.11 18.08 -5.67
C PHE A 57 -7.55 18.87 -6.91
N SER A 58 -8.85 19.16 -7.09
CA SER A 58 -9.34 20.07 -8.14
C SER A 58 -9.25 21.55 -7.77
N ARG A 59 -9.12 21.89 -6.48
CA ARG A 59 -9.07 23.28 -6.01
C ARG A 59 -7.64 23.83 -5.93
N GLN A 60 -6.69 22.98 -5.56
CA GLN A 60 -5.30 23.36 -5.37
C GLN A 60 -4.35 22.21 -5.67
N ARG A 61 -3.10 22.54 -5.99
CA ARG A 61 -2.04 21.55 -6.20
C ARG A 61 -1.49 21.11 -4.84
N ALA A 62 -2.26 20.32 -4.11
CA ALA A 62 -1.92 19.94 -2.74
C ALA A 62 -0.58 19.16 -2.62
N LEU A 63 -0.09 18.53 -3.69
CA LEU A 63 1.22 17.87 -3.69
C LEU A 63 2.39 18.79 -4.03
N GLU A 64 2.18 20.08 -4.26
CA GLU A 64 3.24 20.98 -4.74
C GLU A 64 4.45 20.96 -3.79
N ASN A 65 4.23 21.18 -2.49
CA ASN A 65 5.24 21.20 -1.45
C ASN A 65 4.62 20.92 -0.07
N PRO A 66 5.41 20.81 1.03
CA PRO A 66 4.87 20.47 2.35
C PRO A 66 3.87 21.51 2.89
N LYS A 67 3.98 22.77 2.48
CA LYS A 67 3.07 23.84 2.91
C LYS A 67 1.71 23.66 2.24
N ALA A 68 1.68 23.52 0.91
CA ALA A 68 0.46 23.28 0.14
C ALA A 68 -0.29 22.01 0.61
N LEU A 69 0.46 20.97 0.99
CA LEU A 69 -0.12 19.74 1.53
C LEU A 69 -0.86 19.96 2.86
N ARG A 70 -0.26 20.75 3.77
CA ARG A 70 -0.90 21.11 5.05
C ARG A 70 -2.09 22.04 4.86
N GLU A 71 -1.97 23.03 3.97
CA GLU A 71 -3.08 23.93 3.61
C GLU A 71 -4.25 23.17 2.98
N ALA A 72 -3.99 22.04 2.32
CA ALA A 72 -5.01 21.12 1.82
C ALA A 72 -5.69 20.30 2.93
N GLY A 73 -5.29 20.46 4.19
CA GLY A 73 -5.86 19.78 5.35
C GLY A 73 -5.18 18.45 5.70
N PHE A 74 -4.05 18.10 5.09
CA PHE A 74 -3.33 16.87 5.44
C PHE A 74 -2.38 17.07 6.62
N ASP A 75 -2.44 16.13 7.55
CA ASP A 75 -1.47 15.98 8.63
C ASP A 75 -0.35 15.04 8.18
N ILE A 76 0.89 15.55 8.11
CA ILE A 76 2.06 14.73 7.81
C ILE A 76 2.42 13.91 9.05
N VAL A 77 2.23 12.59 8.97
CA VAL A 77 2.52 11.65 10.05
C VAL A 77 4.01 11.33 10.07
N ILE A 78 4.57 10.97 8.90
CA ILE A 78 5.98 10.60 8.74
C ILE A 78 6.47 11.11 7.37
N ALA A 79 7.69 11.63 7.33
CA ALA A 79 8.44 11.87 6.11
C ALA A 79 9.71 11.01 6.12
N MET A 80 9.84 10.10 5.15
CA MET A 80 10.93 9.13 5.15
C MET A 80 12.18 9.70 4.45
N PRO A 81 13.33 9.82 5.12
CA PRO A 81 14.50 10.48 4.54
C PRO A 81 15.16 9.71 3.39
N HIS A 82 15.00 8.38 3.33
CA HIS A 82 15.67 7.54 2.32
C HIS A 82 14.78 7.14 1.15
N SER A 83 13.47 7.02 1.38
CA SER A 83 12.51 6.71 0.32
C SER A 83 11.77 7.93 -0.20
N PHE A 84 11.92 9.08 0.47
CA PHE A 84 11.28 10.37 0.18
C PHE A 84 9.75 10.33 0.18
N ILE A 85 9.17 9.21 0.62
CA ILE A 85 7.72 9.05 0.72
C ILE A 85 7.22 9.79 1.97
N ILE A 86 6.11 10.50 1.80
CA ILE A 86 5.37 11.11 2.89
C ILE A 86 4.16 10.22 3.18
N VAL A 87 3.98 9.94 4.47
CA VAL A 87 2.80 9.30 5.02
C VAL A 87 1.97 10.40 5.68
N ALA A 88 0.74 10.57 5.22
CA ALA A 88 -0.17 11.61 5.70
C ALA A 88 -1.56 11.05 6.06
N ARG A 89 -2.28 11.80 6.89
CA ARG A 89 -3.69 11.59 7.23
C ARG A 89 -4.49 12.84 6.86
N HIS A 90 -5.80 12.70 6.77
CA HIS A 90 -6.69 13.84 6.62
C HIS A 90 -7.87 13.70 7.59
N PRO A 91 -8.17 14.69 8.45
CA PRO A 91 -9.22 14.57 9.47
C PRO A 91 -10.60 14.20 8.93
N SER A 92 -10.95 14.67 7.72
CA SER A 92 -12.24 14.36 7.08
C SER A 92 -12.31 12.97 6.41
N MET A 93 -11.21 12.22 6.40
CA MET A 93 -11.09 10.89 5.78
C MET A 93 -10.60 9.86 6.82
N PRO A 94 -11.31 9.69 7.95
CA PRO A 94 -10.89 8.77 9.01
C PRO A 94 -10.87 7.33 8.48
N GLY A 95 -9.94 6.53 9.01
CA GLY A 95 -9.74 5.14 8.59
C GLY A 95 -8.88 4.98 7.34
N TYR A 96 -8.23 6.05 6.86
CA TYR A 96 -7.34 6.02 5.71
C TYR A 96 -6.01 6.73 5.95
N ILE A 97 -4.99 6.24 5.23
CA ILE A 97 -3.64 6.79 5.16
C ILE A 97 -3.31 7.10 3.70
N PHE A 98 -2.54 8.16 3.49
CA PHE A 98 -2.06 8.57 2.18
C PHE A 98 -0.55 8.43 2.11
N LYS A 99 -0.06 7.75 1.08
CA LYS A 99 1.36 7.68 0.76
C LYS A 99 1.61 8.42 -0.54
N LEU A 100 2.41 9.47 -0.46
CA LEU A 100 2.59 10.42 -1.54
C LEU A 100 4.04 10.87 -1.65
N TYR A 101 4.33 11.48 -2.80
CA TYR A 101 5.56 12.21 -3.06
C TYR A 101 5.14 13.62 -3.44
N LEU A 102 5.92 14.61 -3.03
CA LEU A 102 5.66 16.00 -3.39
C LEU A 102 6.27 16.31 -4.75
N ASP A 103 5.70 17.28 -5.44
CA ASP A 103 6.20 17.76 -6.72
C ASP A 103 7.60 18.39 -6.55
N SER A 104 7.81 19.10 -5.44
CA SER A 104 9.10 19.69 -5.04
C SER A 104 10.20 18.66 -4.72
N GLU A 105 9.88 17.37 -4.61
CA GLU A 105 10.85 16.31 -4.40
C GLU A 105 11.37 15.77 -5.73
N THR A 106 12.62 16.07 -6.06
CA THR A 106 13.28 15.67 -7.30
C THR A 106 14.17 14.42 -7.15
N ARG A 107 14.48 14.02 -5.91
CA ARG A 107 15.33 12.85 -5.64
C ARG A 107 14.58 11.55 -5.89
N ARG A 108 15.32 10.51 -6.28
CA ARG A 108 14.75 9.20 -6.63
C ARG A 108 15.45 8.07 -5.89
N LYS A 109 14.67 7.26 -5.16
CA LYS A 109 15.17 6.03 -4.54
C LYS A 109 15.51 5.01 -5.62
N ASN A 110 16.78 4.61 -5.68
CA ASN A 110 17.31 3.63 -6.64
C ASN A 110 17.05 4.00 -8.11
N ASN A 111 16.98 5.29 -8.43
CA ASN A 111 16.63 5.80 -9.76
C ASN A 111 15.28 5.29 -10.32
N ILE A 112 14.39 4.81 -9.45
CA ILE A 112 13.04 4.34 -9.79
C ILE A 112 12.05 5.48 -9.59
N SER A 113 11.06 5.59 -10.46
CA SER A 113 10.04 6.64 -10.36
C SER A 113 9.20 6.47 -9.08
N PRO A 114 8.78 7.58 -8.45
CA PRO A 114 7.81 7.56 -7.35
C PRO A 114 6.55 6.75 -7.66
N THR A 115 5.96 6.95 -8.85
CA THR A 115 4.78 6.23 -9.31
C THR A 115 5.00 4.71 -9.34
N GLU A 116 6.16 4.26 -9.83
CA GLU A 116 6.48 2.83 -9.86
C GLU A 116 6.55 2.24 -8.44
N TRP A 117 7.12 2.96 -7.48
CA TRP A 117 7.11 2.52 -6.07
C TRP A 117 5.70 2.42 -5.48
N LEU A 118 4.77 3.30 -5.86
CA LEU A 118 3.37 3.22 -5.43
C LEU A 118 2.64 2.03 -6.07
N ILE A 119 2.88 1.76 -7.37
CA ILE A 119 2.35 0.59 -8.09
C ILE A 119 2.82 -0.70 -7.42
N ARG A 120 4.12 -0.82 -7.13
CA ARG A 120 4.70 -2.00 -6.47
C ARG A 120 4.05 -2.27 -5.12
N ARG A 121 3.76 -1.24 -4.32
CA ARG A 121 3.03 -1.39 -3.05
C ARG A 121 1.66 -2.04 -3.25
N CYS A 122 0.89 -1.57 -4.24
CA CYS A 122 -0.42 -2.15 -4.55
C CYS A 122 -0.32 -3.61 -5.02
N GLN A 123 0.63 -3.90 -5.91
CA GLN A 123 0.89 -5.26 -6.40
C GLN A 123 1.26 -6.22 -5.27
N GLY A 124 2.17 -5.81 -4.36
CA GLY A 124 2.58 -6.64 -3.24
C GLY A 124 1.43 -6.89 -2.27
N ALA A 125 0.61 -5.86 -2.00
CA ALA A 125 -0.56 -6.01 -1.14
C ALA A 125 -1.59 -6.98 -1.72
N ALA A 126 -1.89 -6.88 -3.03
CA ALA A 126 -2.79 -7.81 -3.71
C ALA A 126 -2.28 -9.26 -3.67
N LYS A 127 -0.97 -9.47 -3.85
CA LYS A 127 -0.35 -10.81 -3.75
C LYS A 127 -0.46 -11.37 -2.34
N ILE A 128 -0.12 -10.59 -1.31
CA ILE A 128 -0.25 -11.00 0.08
C ILE A 128 -1.71 -11.34 0.42
N ARG A 129 -2.66 -10.51 0.01
CA ARG A 129 -4.10 -10.75 0.22
C ARG A 129 -4.56 -12.08 -0.41
N LYS A 130 -4.10 -12.38 -1.62
CA LYS A 130 -4.37 -13.65 -2.30
C LYS A 130 -3.81 -14.84 -1.51
N ILE A 131 -2.60 -14.72 -0.97
CA ILE A 131 -1.98 -15.76 -0.13
C ILE A 131 -2.79 -15.93 1.17
N ILE A 132 -3.11 -14.84 1.87
CA ILE A 132 -3.91 -14.88 3.11
C ILE A 132 -5.22 -15.64 2.89
N LYS A 133 -5.95 -15.32 1.81
CA LYS A 133 -7.20 -15.99 1.47
C LYS A 133 -6.99 -17.47 1.13
N LYS A 134 -5.99 -17.78 0.31
CA LYS A 134 -5.74 -19.14 -0.18
C LYS A 134 -5.30 -20.08 0.94
N GLU A 135 -4.34 -19.63 1.75
CA GLU A 135 -3.73 -20.42 2.82
C GLU A 135 -4.48 -20.30 4.15
N LYS A 136 -5.63 -19.58 4.18
CA LYS A 136 -6.50 -19.36 5.34
C LYS A 136 -5.76 -18.78 6.56
N ILE A 137 -4.84 -17.86 6.29
CA ILE A 137 -4.02 -17.17 7.30
C ILE A 137 -4.91 -16.35 8.23
N LYS A 138 -4.67 -16.45 9.55
CA LYS A 138 -5.50 -15.84 10.59
C LYS A 138 -4.82 -14.64 11.26
N HIS A 139 -3.51 -14.72 11.47
CA HIS A 139 -2.76 -13.78 12.32
C HIS A 139 -2.16 -12.61 11.53
N PHE A 140 -2.12 -12.69 10.20
CA PHE A 140 -1.61 -11.63 9.34
C PHE A 140 -2.71 -10.99 8.49
N VAL A 141 -2.57 -9.68 8.31
CA VAL A 141 -3.45 -8.84 7.49
C VAL A 141 -2.62 -7.93 6.58
N VAL A 142 -3.28 -7.33 5.61
CA VAL A 142 -2.68 -6.37 4.68
C VAL A 142 -3.73 -5.31 4.35
N PRO A 143 -3.38 -4.01 4.32
CA PRO A 143 -4.36 -2.98 3.99
C PRO A 143 -4.86 -3.12 2.56
N ASP A 144 -6.05 -2.61 2.33
CA ASP A 144 -6.46 -2.28 0.97
C ASP A 144 -5.67 -1.08 0.48
N LYS A 145 -5.27 -1.11 -0.79
CA LYS A 145 -4.41 -0.11 -1.40
C LYS A 145 -4.94 0.22 -2.79
N TRP A 146 -5.04 1.52 -3.07
CA TRP A 146 -5.51 2.06 -4.33
C TRP A 146 -4.62 3.20 -4.78
N LEU A 147 -4.61 3.46 -6.09
CA LEU A 147 -3.92 4.58 -6.71
C LEU A 147 -4.97 5.61 -7.13
N TYR A 148 -4.81 6.82 -6.61
CA TYR A 148 -5.59 7.97 -7.03
C TYR A 148 -4.77 8.78 -8.02
N VAL A 149 -5.30 8.96 -9.23
CA VAL A 149 -4.69 9.80 -10.26
C VAL A 149 -5.16 11.24 -10.04
N LEU A 150 -4.21 12.16 -9.92
CA LEU A 150 -4.50 13.57 -9.71
C LEU A 150 -5.06 14.21 -10.98
N PRO A 151 -5.94 15.22 -10.85
CA PRO A 151 -6.33 16.03 -12.00
C PRO A 151 -5.13 16.83 -12.53
N LEU A 152 -5.20 17.19 -13.82
CA LEU A 152 -4.17 18.02 -14.47
C LEU A 152 -4.23 19.49 -14.03
N SER A 153 -5.40 19.93 -13.58
CA SER A 153 -5.62 21.29 -13.08
C SER A 153 -6.04 21.24 -11.60
N PRO A 154 -5.50 22.13 -10.76
CA PRO A 154 -4.45 23.10 -11.09
C PRO A 154 -3.10 22.43 -11.33
N ALA A 155 -2.35 22.97 -12.29
CA ALA A 155 -1.02 22.50 -12.62
C ALA A 155 -0.04 22.82 -11.49
N SER A 156 1.03 22.03 -11.38
CA SER A 156 2.15 22.33 -10.49
C SER A 156 3.06 23.37 -11.11
N HIS A 157 3.67 24.23 -10.29
CA HIS A 157 4.77 25.10 -10.73
C HIS A 157 6.15 24.41 -10.61
N GLU A 158 6.19 23.20 -10.05
CA GLU A 158 7.40 22.41 -9.88
C GLU A 158 7.78 21.63 -11.14
N LEU A 159 9.06 21.27 -11.25
CA LEU A 159 9.61 20.61 -12.45
C LEU A 159 9.22 19.13 -12.59
N ASP A 160 8.85 18.46 -11.49
CA ASP A 160 8.54 17.02 -11.47
C ASP A 160 7.15 16.77 -10.85
N PRO A 161 6.05 17.21 -11.50
CA PRO A 161 4.70 17.04 -10.99
C PRO A 161 4.36 15.55 -10.82
N LYS A 162 3.92 15.16 -9.62
CA LYS A 162 3.55 13.79 -9.30
C LYS A 162 2.10 13.52 -9.71
N PRO A 163 1.85 12.57 -10.63
CA PRO A 163 0.50 12.35 -11.16
C PRO A 163 -0.36 11.45 -10.29
N VAL A 164 0.21 10.82 -9.26
CA VAL A 164 -0.44 9.74 -8.51
C VAL A 164 -0.10 9.83 -7.03
N LEU A 165 -1.07 9.53 -6.19
CA LEU A 165 -0.86 9.18 -4.79
C LEU A 165 -1.46 7.80 -4.48
N LEU A 166 -1.02 7.19 -3.38
CA LEU A 166 -1.55 5.93 -2.89
C LEU A 166 -2.46 6.19 -1.70
N VAL A 167 -3.66 5.63 -1.77
CA VAL A 167 -4.66 5.58 -0.70
C VAL A 167 -4.62 4.18 -0.09
N GLU A 168 -4.53 4.07 1.22
CA GLU A 168 -4.63 2.78 1.92
C GLU A 168 -5.52 2.85 3.15
N THR A 169 -6.14 1.73 3.53
CA THR A 169 -6.88 1.64 4.79
C THR A 169 -5.92 1.76 5.96
N ASP A 170 -6.27 2.56 6.97
CA ASP A 170 -5.54 2.62 8.23
C ASP A 170 -5.73 1.30 8.99
N MET A 171 -4.62 0.68 9.38
CA MET A 171 -4.59 -0.62 10.05
C MET A 171 -4.56 -0.49 11.57
N ASN A 172 -4.76 0.71 12.13
CA ASN A 172 -4.78 0.97 13.57
C ASN A 172 -3.56 0.36 14.28
N LEU A 173 -2.37 0.74 13.79
CA LEU A 173 -1.12 0.15 14.23
C LEU A 173 -0.80 0.50 15.68
N GLU A 174 -0.20 -0.45 16.38
CA GLU A 174 0.46 -0.21 17.65
C GLU A 174 1.76 0.58 17.47
N SER A 175 2.23 1.19 18.57
CA SER A 175 3.52 1.88 18.56
C SER A 175 4.69 0.93 18.24
N HIS A 176 5.81 1.47 17.78
CA HIS A 176 7.00 0.68 17.46
C HIS A 176 7.51 -0.15 18.66
N PRO A 177 7.59 0.38 19.90
CA PRO A 177 7.95 -0.42 21.08
C PRO A 177 6.97 -1.59 21.34
N LEU A 178 5.67 -1.35 21.23
CA LEU A 178 4.66 -2.40 21.44
C LEU A 178 4.69 -3.45 20.33
N THR A 179 4.94 -3.06 19.09
CA THR A 179 5.18 -3.99 17.98
C THR A 179 6.41 -4.86 18.25
N ALA A 180 7.52 -4.27 18.69
CA ALA A 180 8.73 -5.01 19.00
C ALA A 180 8.51 -6.02 20.15
N LEU A 181 7.75 -5.61 21.17
CA LEU A 181 7.33 -6.48 22.26
C LEU A 181 6.45 -7.63 21.74
N ALA A 182 5.44 -7.35 20.92
CA ALA A 182 4.54 -8.37 20.36
C ALA A 182 5.30 -9.41 19.53
N TRP A 183 6.26 -9.00 18.69
CA TRP A 183 7.15 -9.94 17.96
C TRP A 183 7.96 -10.86 18.90
N LYS A 184 8.27 -10.38 20.11
CA LYS A 184 9.04 -11.12 21.11
C LYS A 184 8.17 -12.05 21.95
N THR A 185 6.95 -11.64 22.30
CA THR A 185 6.14 -12.29 23.33
C THR A 185 4.83 -12.90 22.86
N ALA A 186 4.26 -12.43 21.74
CA ALA A 186 2.97 -12.90 21.23
C ALA A 186 3.09 -13.89 20.07
N ILE A 187 4.31 -14.12 19.56
CA ILE A 187 4.55 -15.04 18.45
C ILE A 187 4.56 -16.48 18.95
N GLU A 188 3.74 -17.31 18.28
CA GLU A 188 3.62 -18.75 18.47
C GLU A 188 3.98 -19.50 17.17
N PRO A 189 4.17 -20.84 17.19
CA PRO A 189 4.50 -21.63 15.99
C PRO A 189 3.62 -21.35 14.77
N GLU A 190 2.32 -21.19 14.96
CA GLU A 190 1.32 -20.94 13.92
C GLU A 190 1.57 -19.60 13.23
N HIS A 191 1.96 -18.57 13.99
CA HIS A 191 2.32 -17.26 13.44
C HIS A 191 3.54 -17.39 12.51
N LEU A 192 4.54 -18.16 12.91
CA LEU A 192 5.75 -18.35 12.10
C LEU A 192 5.47 -19.18 10.84
N GLN A 193 4.62 -20.20 10.93
CA GLN A 193 4.17 -20.95 9.76
C GLN A 193 3.43 -20.06 8.75
N GLU A 194 2.51 -19.22 9.22
CA GLU A 194 1.79 -18.26 8.38
C GLU A 194 2.71 -17.21 7.76
N LEU A 195 3.62 -16.64 8.55
CA LEU A 195 4.63 -15.70 8.08
C LEU A 195 5.47 -16.35 6.97
N TYR A 196 6.00 -17.55 7.22
CA TYR A 196 6.79 -18.31 6.25
C TYR A 196 6.00 -18.58 4.98
N ALA A 197 4.73 -18.98 5.08
CA ALA A 197 3.86 -19.21 3.93
C ALA A 197 3.71 -17.97 3.03
N ILE A 198 3.71 -16.76 3.61
CA ILE A 198 3.71 -15.49 2.87
C ILE A 198 5.09 -15.23 2.28
N ILE A 199 6.14 -15.17 3.12
CA ILE A 199 7.44 -14.63 2.70
C ILE A 199 8.22 -15.58 1.79
N LYS A 200 7.98 -16.90 1.87
CA LYS A 200 8.57 -17.88 0.93
C LYS A 200 8.09 -17.69 -0.51
N LYS A 201 6.97 -16.98 -0.73
CA LYS A 201 6.47 -16.62 -2.06
C LYS A 201 7.13 -15.36 -2.63
N GLY A 202 8.15 -14.82 -1.94
CA GLY A 202 8.90 -13.64 -2.39
C GLY A 202 8.12 -12.34 -2.25
N VAL A 203 7.22 -12.24 -1.27
CA VAL A 203 6.45 -11.03 -0.95
C VAL A 203 6.52 -10.73 0.55
N GLY A 204 6.34 -9.47 0.94
CA GLY A 204 6.41 -9.05 2.34
C GLY A 204 7.78 -8.47 2.70
N SER A 205 8.19 -8.61 3.97
CA SER A 205 9.43 -8.04 4.47
C SER A 205 10.05 -8.89 5.58
N ILE A 206 11.38 -8.84 5.69
CA ILE A 206 12.14 -9.40 6.82
C ILE A 206 12.39 -8.36 7.92
N HIS A 207 12.06 -7.09 7.66
CA HIS A 207 12.09 -6.02 8.65
C HIS A 207 10.77 -6.01 9.42
N VAL A 208 10.53 -7.09 10.17
CA VAL A 208 9.20 -7.41 10.67
C VAL A 208 8.65 -6.35 11.63
N VAL A 209 9.48 -5.71 12.46
CA VAL A 209 9.03 -4.65 13.37
C VAL A 209 8.61 -3.38 12.62
N SER A 210 9.32 -2.98 11.56
CA SER A 210 9.01 -1.73 10.84
C SER A 210 7.98 -1.92 9.73
N ASN A 211 7.92 -3.09 9.11
CA ASN A 211 7.11 -3.34 7.91
C ASN A 211 5.95 -4.30 8.14
N ILE A 212 5.96 -5.02 9.28
CA ILE A 212 4.89 -5.92 9.72
C ILE A 212 4.47 -5.60 11.18
N PRO A 213 4.04 -4.36 11.46
CA PRO A 213 3.66 -3.95 12.80
C PRO A 213 2.44 -4.70 13.35
N TYR A 214 2.35 -4.71 14.67
CA TYR A 214 1.19 -5.24 15.39
C TYR A 214 0.03 -4.23 15.31
N THR A 215 -1.20 -4.71 15.18
CA THR A 215 -2.41 -3.89 15.15
C THR A 215 -3.13 -3.94 16.49
N LYS A 216 -3.93 -2.92 16.78
CA LYS A 216 -4.77 -2.86 17.99
C LYS A 216 -5.80 -3.99 18.06
N GLU A 217 -6.12 -4.61 16.94
CA GLU A 217 -7.01 -5.79 16.84
C GLU A 217 -6.27 -7.12 17.03
N GLY A 218 -5.00 -7.09 17.42
CA GLY A 218 -4.23 -8.27 17.79
C GLY A 218 -3.63 -9.06 16.63
N LYS A 219 -3.43 -8.42 15.47
CA LYS A 219 -2.86 -9.05 14.26
C LYS A 219 -1.56 -8.38 13.82
N PHE A 220 -0.85 -8.98 12.87
CA PHE A 220 0.34 -8.40 12.25
C PHE A 220 0.03 -7.91 10.83
N ALA A 221 0.27 -6.63 10.53
CA ALA A 221 -0.12 -6.00 9.28
C ALA A 221 1.05 -5.75 8.32
N PHE A 222 1.02 -6.27 7.10
CA PHE A 222 2.01 -5.96 6.07
C PHE A 222 1.80 -4.55 5.46
N ILE A 223 2.43 -3.53 6.03
CA ILE A 223 2.21 -2.13 5.62
C ILE A 223 3.13 -1.66 4.49
N ASP A 224 4.34 -2.22 4.39
CA ASP A 224 5.27 -1.94 3.31
C ASP A 224 5.44 -3.18 2.43
N THR A 225 4.88 -3.09 1.22
CA THR A 225 4.69 -4.21 0.31
C THR A 225 5.35 -3.95 -1.05
N GLU A 226 6.29 -3.02 -1.11
CA GLU A 226 6.93 -2.59 -2.37
C GLU A 226 7.95 -3.60 -2.92
N ASN A 227 8.54 -4.43 -2.05
CA ASN A 227 9.57 -5.38 -2.43
C ASN A 227 8.93 -6.71 -2.80
N ILE A 228 8.88 -6.97 -4.10
CA ILE A 228 8.31 -8.19 -4.68
C ILE A 228 9.44 -8.93 -5.41
N HIS A 229 9.42 -10.26 -5.35
CA HIS A 229 10.33 -11.16 -6.08
C HIS A 229 11.79 -11.12 -5.66
N GLN A 230 12.10 -10.60 -4.47
CA GLN A 230 13.45 -10.67 -3.92
C GLN A 230 13.58 -11.87 -2.98
N PRO A 231 14.65 -12.69 -3.11
CA PRO A 231 14.99 -13.69 -2.10
C PRO A 231 15.16 -13.01 -0.76
N LEU A 232 14.36 -13.41 0.22
CA LEU A 232 14.38 -12.83 1.55
C LEU A 232 15.42 -13.56 2.42
N LYS A 233 16.26 -12.78 3.10
CA LYS A 233 17.23 -13.32 4.07
C LYS A 233 16.49 -13.74 5.35
N LEU A 234 15.81 -14.89 5.30
CA LEU A 234 14.89 -15.37 6.35
C LEU A 234 15.53 -15.43 7.75
N LYS A 235 16.84 -15.67 7.83
CA LYS A 235 17.60 -15.64 9.09
C LYS A 235 17.50 -14.30 9.85
N LYS A 236 17.21 -13.18 9.17
CA LYS A 236 17.07 -11.86 9.81
C LYS A 236 15.81 -11.72 10.67
N VAL A 237 14.82 -12.60 10.52
CA VAL A 237 13.59 -12.58 11.35
C VAL A 237 13.90 -12.98 12.79
N LYS A 238 14.84 -13.92 12.99
CA LYS A 238 15.17 -14.52 14.30
C LYS A 238 15.43 -13.51 15.41
N LYS A 239 16.13 -12.41 15.10
CA LYS A 239 16.53 -11.42 16.12
C LYS A 239 15.36 -10.76 16.83
N TYR A 240 14.14 -10.86 16.29
CA TYR A 240 12.93 -10.30 16.89
C TYR A 240 12.14 -11.32 17.73
N LEU A 241 12.52 -12.60 17.71
CA LEU A 241 11.76 -13.70 18.30
C LEU A 241 12.29 -14.09 19.70
N SER A 242 11.44 -14.73 20.52
CA SER A 242 11.87 -15.41 21.75
C SER A 242 12.84 -16.57 21.44
N PRO A 243 13.65 -17.03 22.41
CA PRO A 243 14.60 -18.14 22.18
C PRO A 243 13.93 -19.39 21.58
N ASP A 244 12.78 -19.81 22.12
CA ASP A 244 12.05 -20.98 21.62
C ASP A 244 11.55 -20.79 20.19
N MET A 245 11.05 -19.59 19.88
CA MET A 245 10.59 -19.25 18.53
C MET A 245 11.74 -19.11 17.52
N GLN A 246 12.95 -18.77 17.98
CA GLN A 246 14.14 -18.82 17.13
C GLN A 246 14.48 -20.26 16.71
N LEU A 247 14.45 -21.19 17.66
CA LEU A 247 14.67 -22.62 17.39
C LEU A 247 13.60 -23.20 16.46
N PHE A 248 12.33 -22.82 16.67
CA PHE A 248 11.26 -23.20 15.77
C PHE A 248 11.48 -22.62 14.36
N TRP A 249 11.84 -21.34 14.25
CA TRP A 249 12.08 -20.68 12.98
C TRP A 249 13.23 -21.34 12.19
N ASP A 250 14.32 -21.71 12.86
CA ASP A 250 15.45 -22.40 12.21
C ASP A 250 14.99 -23.69 11.53
N ARG A 251 14.26 -24.55 12.26
CA ARG A 251 13.71 -25.81 11.72
C ARG A 251 12.72 -25.59 10.58
N LEU A 252 12.03 -24.45 10.56
CA LEU A 252 11.04 -24.13 9.53
C LEU A 252 11.68 -23.67 8.21
N ILE A 253 12.89 -23.10 8.26
CA ILE A 253 13.56 -22.52 7.09
C ILE A 253 14.71 -23.37 6.53
N GLU A 254 15.06 -24.47 7.20
CA GLU A 254 15.88 -25.56 6.65
C GLU A 254 15.19 -26.24 5.46
#